data_AF-A0A835TS12-F1
#
_entry.id   AF-A0A835TS12-F1
#
_cell.length_a   1.000
_cell.length_b   1.000
_cell.length_c   1.000
_cell.angle_alpha   90.00
_cell.angle_beta   90.00
_cell.angle_gamma   90.00
#
_symmetry.space_group_name_H-M   'P 1'
#
loop_
_entity.id
_entity.type
_entity.pdbx_description
1 polymer ?
#
loop_
_entity_poly.entity_id
_entity_poly.type
_entity_poly.pdbx_seq_one_letter_code
_entity_poly.pdbx_strand_id
1 'polypeptide(L)'
;MANADGAGGVEGLLSRGVGLLWACLLGLLLLHLTLDLKGDSGIHTIRTLGHPKKQQAAGGAGAAAGSARGAMAVAAAARAAAATAAAAASSVSLAKGARAAAESTSAGSGGETSATPGGRATLELGPGVEQALQLLGAWVTDWDSYSHQLSSSASCRSGSSSRAGGSSGSTSRVEAARVGYYTRHTGTLWDWMAVAGALQLNWERRNPAWWHAKYGMSAATAAAIWAGNGTHTVCPPQYDVLVYCDTVVDARPVLQRLVAAGGGAAGGGCDKPIVLQVTNRFDWKVKDAAAYLALMRAAAASPRVWWVTNSPYEALYMSWQGLELPPERHLMLRPVGAAVLPPPAPAGGGSKSGSGSGTAVDRASTFAVVVKGNRAKHPDRDVLLPQLRKLGLLASHGSSSSGTARGTGRGAGPHLVHVYDRQYGGPAALAQHRGVVHLPYQMSIMGMYELLAAGGLYLLPSPAAFRQLRQKHRFATAFVPLLSRAAVRRPDGGRLNWTHAVEWYHPDFERAMVYWDSWEQLQQLMRLPPDHGLWAAKRAAARDAMAAVRSASLQGWRRVLGQAAEAACGP
;
A
#
# COMPACT_ATOMS: atom_id res chain seq x y z
N MET A 1 -33.43 -38.14 69.16
CA MET A 1 -34.13 -38.25 67.86
C MET A 1 -33.57 -37.18 66.94
N ALA A 2 -33.19 -37.58 65.74
CA ALA A 2 -32.20 -36.90 64.90
C ALA A 2 -32.84 -36.10 63.74
N ASN A 3 -32.06 -35.10 63.29
CA ASN A 3 -31.94 -34.49 61.95
C ASN A 3 -33.20 -34.01 61.20
N ALA A 4 -33.23 -32.70 60.89
CA ALA A 4 -33.05 -32.17 59.53
C ALA A 4 -33.47 -30.69 59.48
N ASP A 5 -32.50 -29.76 59.50
CA ASP A 5 -32.72 -28.38 59.05
C ASP A 5 -31.37 -27.74 58.72
N GLY A 6 -31.15 -27.39 57.44
CA GLY A 6 -29.94 -26.67 57.04
C GLY A 6 -29.50 -26.83 55.59
N ALA A 7 -30.36 -26.52 54.61
CA ALA A 7 -29.93 -26.37 53.22
C ALA A 7 -30.90 -25.46 52.44
N GLY A 8 -30.75 -24.13 52.56
CA GLY A 8 -31.58 -23.18 51.80
C GLY A 8 -30.93 -21.85 51.41
N GLY A 9 -29.65 -21.63 51.73
CA GLY A 9 -29.04 -20.29 51.62
C GLY A 9 -28.05 -20.07 50.48
N VAL A 10 -27.55 -21.11 49.81
CA VAL A 10 -26.33 -21.00 48.96
C VAL A 10 -26.64 -20.92 47.45
N GLU A 11 -27.77 -21.47 46.99
CA GLU A 11 -28.09 -21.49 45.55
C GLU A 11 -28.46 -20.11 44.97
N GLY A 12 -29.02 -19.20 45.78
CA GLY A 12 -29.40 -17.85 45.33
C GLY A 12 -28.21 -16.92 45.04
N LEU A 13 -27.08 -17.11 45.74
CA LEU A 13 -25.89 -16.27 45.60
C LEU A 13 -25.03 -16.68 44.39
N LEU A 14 -24.95 -17.98 44.09
CA LEU A 14 -24.24 -18.49 42.92
C LEU A 14 -24.94 -18.08 41.61
N SER A 15 -26.27 -18.12 41.57
CA SER A 15 -27.04 -17.71 40.39
C SER A 15 -26.87 -16.22 40.04
N ARG A 16 -26.84 -15.35 41.05
CA ARG A 16 -26.62 -13.90 40.85
C ARG A 16 -25.19 -13.56 40.43
N GLY A 17 -24.20 -14.27 40.97
CA GLY A 17 -22.79 -14.08 40.60
C GLY A 17 -22.50 -14.47 39.15
N VAL A 18 -23.07 -15.59 38.70
CA VAL A 18 -22.91 -16.08 37.31
C VAL A 18 -23.58 -15.13 36.31
N GLY A 19 -24.76 -14.60 36.63
CA GLY A 19 -25.45 -13.62 35.78
C GLY A 19 -24.66 -12.32 35.58
N LEU A 20 -24.05 -11.79 36.66
CA LEU A 20 -23.23 -10.57 36.59
C LEU A 20 -21.95 -10.80 35.78
N LEU A 21 -21.30 -11.96 35.95
CA LEU A 21 -20.10 -12.32 35.20
C LEU A 21 -20.40 -12.43 33.69
N TRP A 22 -21.51 -13.06 33.32
CA TRP A 22 -21.95 -13.14 31.92
C TRP A 22 -22.28 -11.77 31.34
N ALA A 23 -22.96 -10.90 32.09
CA ALA A 23 -23.25 -9.54 31.64
C ALA A 23 -21.96 -8.71 31.43
N CYS A 24 -20.97 -8.85 32.32
CA CYS A 24 -19.66 -8.22 32.16
C CYS A 24 -18.88 -8.76 30.96
N LEU A 25 -18.88 -10.08 30.73
CA LEU A 25 -18.23 -10.70 29.57
C LEU A 25 -18.89 -10.27 28.25
N LEU A 26 -20.23 -10.21 28.21
CA LEU A 26 -20.99 -9.74 27.05
C LEU A 26 -20.73 -8.26 26.77
N GLY A 27 -20.68 -7.43 27.82
CA GLY A 27 -20.34 -6.01 27.73
C GLY A 27 -18.91 -5.78 27.21
N LEU A 28 -17.93 -6.56 27.67
CA LEU A 28 -16.55 -6.51 27.17
C LEU A 28 -16.46 -6.99 25.72
N LEU A 29 -17.22 -8.02 25.34
CA LEU A 29 -17.29 -8.51 23.96
C LEU A 29 -17.90 -7.45 23.02
N LEU A 30 -19.01 -6.82 23.41
CA LEU A 30 -19.65 -5.73 22.65
C LEU A 30 -18.75 -4.48 22.54
N LEU A 31 -18.04 -4.14 23.62
CA LEU A 31 -17.05 -3.05 23.60
C LEU A 31 -15.88 -3.39 22.67
N HIS A 32 -15.44 -4.64 22.63
CA HIS A 32 -14.39 -5.09 21.73
C HIS A 32 -14.82 -5.01 20.27
N LEU A 33 -16.05 -5.47 19.96
CA LEU A 33 -16.62 -5.43 18.61
C LEU A 33 -16.86 -4.00 18.11
N THR A 34 -17.25 -3.07 18.99
CA THR A 34 -17.48 -1.66 18.61
C THR A 34 -16.19 -0.86 18.41
N LEU A 35 -15.11 -1.21 19.11
CA LEU A 35 -13.79 -0.60 18.91
C LEU A 35 -13.11 -1.07 17.61
N ASP A 36 -13.47 -2.26 17.10
CA ASP A 36 -12.90 -2.82 15.86
C ASP A 36 -13.50 -2.18 14.57
N LEU A 37 -14.66 -1.52 14.69
CA LEU A 37 -15.37 -0.91 13.55
C LEU A 37 -14.94 0.53 13.21
N LYS A 38 -14.11 1.18 14.05
CA LYS A 38 -13.60 2.56 13.80
C LYS A 38 -12.16 2.61 13.27
N GLY A 39 -11.75 1.59 12.54
CA GLY A 39 -10.58 1.71 11.68
C GLY A 39 -10.87 2.74 10.58
N ASP A 40 -10.19 3.89 10.61
CA ASP A 40 -10.07 4.78 9.45
C ASP A 40 -8.63 4.65 8.93
N SER A 41 -8.47 3.96 7.80
CA SER A 41 -7.26 4.02 6.99
C SER A 41 -7.21 5.39 6.33
N GLY A 42 -6.44 6.31 6.91
CA GLY A 42 -6.08 7.59 6.29
C GLY A 42 -5.59 7.37 4.86
N ILE A 43 -6.43 7.75 3.92
CA ILE A 43 -6.18 7.67 2.49
C ILE A 43 -5.21 8.78 2.10
N HIS A 44 -4.28 8.42 1.24
CA HIS A 44 -3.23 9.30 0.76
C HIS A 44 -3.74 10.23 -0.33
N THR A 45 -3.69 11.54 -0.07
CA THR A 45 -3.53 12.54 -1.12
C THR A 45 -2.14 13.15 -0.93
N ILE A 46 -1.13 12.60 -1.60
CA ILE A 46 0.15 13.31 -1.72
C ILE A 46 -0.11 14.42 -2.75
N ARG A 47 -0.46 15.62 -2.27
CA ARG A 47 -0.44 16.81 -3.12
C ARG A 47 1.00 17.11 -3.46
N THR A 48 1.33 17.10 -4.75
CA THR A 48 2.62 17.54 -5.27
C THR A 48 2.83 19.02 -4.94
N LEU A 49 4.10 19.41 -4.75
CA LEU A 49 4.51 20.76 -4.41
C LEU A 49 4.07 21.73 -5.51
N GLY A 50 3.38 22.81 -5.11
CA GLY A 50 3.17 23.97 -5.96
C GLY A 50 1.74 24.15 -6.47
N HIS A 51 0.83 24.60 -5.62
CA HIS A 51 -0.23 25.50 -6.08
C HIS A 51 -0.36 26.70 -5.13
N PRO A 52 -0.50 27.93 -5.67
CA PRO A 52 -0.88 29.08 -4.86
C PRO A 52 -2.24 28.79 -4.22
N LYS A 53 -2.37 29.09 -2.93
CA LYS A 53 -3.66 29.05 -2.23
C LYS A 53 -4.68 29.80 -3.10
N LYS A 54 -5.77 29.14 -3.48
CA LYS A 54 -6.96 29.82 -3.98
C LYS A 54 -7.32 30.86 -2.91
N GLN A 55 -7.07 32.14 -3.20
CA GLN A 55 -7.59 33.22 -2.39
C GLN A 55 -9.12 33.03 -2.39
N GLN A 56 -9.68 32.68 -1.25
CA GLN A 56 -11.11 32.83 -1.02
C GLN A 56 -11.36 34.34 -1.05
N ALA A 57 -11.83 34.83 -2.19
CA ALA A 57 -12.41 36.15 -2.28
C ALA A 57 -13.64 36.17 -1.36
N ALA A 58 -13.51 36.88 -0.25
CA ALA A 58 -14.65 37.34 0.50
C ALA A 58 -15.29 38.49 -0.29
N GLY A 59 -16.59 38.41 -0.52
CA GLY A 59 -17.40 39.60 -0.82
C GLY A 59 -18.45 39.43 -1.92
N GLY A 60 -19.68 39.77 -1.57
CA GLY A 60 -20.57 40.52 -2.45
C GLY A 60 -21.58 39.71 -3.24
N ALA A 61 -22.82 39.67 -2.74
CA ALA A 61 -23.99 39.38 -3.57
C ALA A 61 -24.16 40.51 -4.60
N GLY A 62 -24.29 40.14 -5.88
CA GLY A 62 -24.59 41.06 -6.97
C GLY A 62 -24.87 40.27 -8.25
N ALA A 63 -26.09 40.39 -8.77
CA ALA A 63 -26.63 39.62 -9.88
C ALA A 63 -25.97 39.97 -11.23
N ALA A 64 -25.60 38.94 -12.01
CA ALA A 64 -25.58 38.96 -13.47
C ALA A 64 -25.41 37.53 -14.00
N ALA A 65 -26.51 36.95 -14.49
CA ALA A 65 -26.53 35.69 -15.21
C ALA A 65 -26.34 35.94 -16.71
N GLY A 66 -25.34 35.32 -17.32
CA GLY A 66 -25.19 35.27 -18.77
C GLY A 66 -23.78 34.92 -19.22
N SER A 67 -23.61 33.76 -19.86
CA SER A 67 -22.42 33.39 -20.64
C SER A 67 -21.11 33.07 -19.88
N ALA A 68 -21.14 32.14 -18.92
CA ALA A 68 -19.92 31.55 -18.33
C ALA A 68 -19.81 30.01 -18.49
N ARG A 69 -20.87 29.34 -19.00
CA ARG A 69 -20.89 27.87 -19.12
C ARG A 69 -20.10 27.33 -20.33
N GLY A 70 -19.97 28.10 -21.42
CA GLY A 70 -19.21 27.68 -22.60
C GLY A 70 -17.69 27.68 -22.39
N ALA A 71 -17.15 28.75 -21.80
CA ALA A 71 -15.71 28.91 -21.58
C ALA A 71 -15.13 27.89 -20.58
N MET A 72 -15.91 27.52 -19.54
CA MET A 72 -15.47 26.49 -18.58
C MET A 72 -15.46 25.08 -19.19
N ALA A 73 -16.41 24.74 -20.06
CA ALA A 73 -16.44 23.45 -20.75
C ALA A 73 -15.26 23.30 -21.73
N VAL A 74 -14.95 24.34 -22.49
CA VAL A 74 -13.79 24.36 -23.41
C VAL A 74 -12.46 24.30 -22.64
N ALA A 75 -12.33 25.03 -21.55
CA ALA A 75 -11.13 24.98 -20.71
C ALA A 75 -10.95 23.65 -19.94
N ALA A 76 -12.05 22.94 -19.65
CA ALA A 76 -12.00 21.59 -19.07
C ALA A 76 -11.62 20.54 -20.13
N ALA A 77 -12.20 20.63 -21.34
CA ALA A 77 -11.87 19.75 -22.46
C ALA A 77 -10.40 19.93 -22.91
N ALA A 78 -9.91 21.17 -22.99
CA ALA A 78 -8.51 21.45 -23.33
C ALA A 78 -7.52 20.91 -22.28
N ARG A 79 -7.86 21.00 -20.98
CA ARG A 79 -7.06 20.40 -19.90
C ARG A 79 -7.07 18.88 -19.93
N ALA A 80 -8.21 18.26 -20.23
CA ALA A 80 -8.32 16.81 -20.41
C ALA A 80 -7.52 16.33 -21.63
N ALA A 81 -7.57 17.07 -22.75
CA ALA A 81 -6.79 16.77 -23.95
C ALA A 81 -5.28 16.91 -23.71
N ALA A 82 -4.83 17.97 -23.02
CA ALA A 82 -3.43 18.17 -22.66
C ALA A 82 -2.91 17.08 -21.71
N ALA A 83 -3.71 16.67 -20.72
CA ALA A 83 -3.39 15.54 -19.83
C ALA A 83 -3.30 14.21 -20.60
N THR A 84 -4.19 13.99 -21.57
CA THR A 84 -4.19 12.79 -22.42
C THR A 84 -2.96 12.77 -23.33
N ALA A 85 -2.60 13.90 -23.94
CA ALA A 85 -1.40 14.02 -24.78
C ALA A 85 -0.11 13.82 -23.97
N ALA A 86 -0.04 14.35 -22.74
CA ALA A 86 1.10 14.13 -21.83
C ALA A 86 1.21 12.67 -21.36
N ALA A 87 0.07 12.01 -21.10
CA ALA A 87 0.03 10.59 -20.76
C ALA A 87 0.43 9.70 -21.96
N ALA A 88 0.03 10.05 -23.18
CA ALA A 88 0.47 9.39 -24.41
C ALA A 88 1.99 9.56 -24.64
N ALA A 89 2.53 10.77 -24.46
CA ALA A 89 3.97 11.00 -24.55
C ALA A 89 4.76 10.24 -23.47
N SER A 90 4.23 10.16 -22.25
CA SER A 90 4.86 9.44 -21.13
C SER A 90 4.80 7.92 -21.30
N SER A 91 3.70 7.37 -21.82
CA SER A 91 3.58 5.93 -22.12
C SER A 91 4.50 5.51 -23.27
N VAL A 92 4.64 6.34 -24.31
CA VAL A 92 5.64 6.16 -25.37
C VAL A 92 7.06 6.24 -24.80
N SER A 93 7.33 7.13 -23.86
CA SER A 93 8.63 7.25 -23.18
C SER A 93 8.93 6.04 -22.28
N LEU A 94 7.95 5.56 -21.49
CA LEU A 94 8.03 4.33 -20.70
C LEU A 94 8.34 3.12 -21.58
N ALA A 95 7.61 2.96 -22.69
CA ALA A 95 7.81 1.85 -23.63
C ALA A 95 9.18 1.94 -24.35
N LYS A 96 9.61 3.13 -24.77
CA LYS A 96 10.93 3.35 -25.38
C LYS A 96 12.07 3.13 -24.39
N GLY A 97 11.95 3.62 -23.16
CA GLY A 97 12.94 3.44 -22.10
C GLY A 97 13.09 1.98 -21.68
N ALA A 98 11.97 1.24 -21.57
CA ALA A 98 11.98 -0.20 -21.31
C ALA A 98 12.61 -1.00 -22.47
N ARG A 99 12.31 -0.63 -23.73
CA ARG A 99 12.92 -1.27 -24.91
C ARG A 99 14.43 -0.98 -25.01
N ALA A 100 14.86 0.25 -24.78
CA ALA A 100 16.28 0.62 -24.79
C ALA A 100 17.10 -0.09 -23.68
N ALA A 101 16.50 -0.30 -22.50
CA ALA A 101 17.12 -1.07 -21.41
C ALA A 101 17.22 -2.58 -21.72
N ALA A 102 16.29 -3.13 -22.51
CA ALA A 102 16.32 -4.52 -22.97
C ALA A 102 17.32 -4.74 -24.13
N GLU A 103 17.48 -3.75 -25.00
CA GLU A 103 18.46 -3.77 -26.10
C GLU A 103 19.90 -3.58 -25.59
N SER A 104 20.12 -2.83 -24.51
CA SER A 104 21.45 -2.68 -23.91
C SER A 104 21.92 -3.93 -23.15
N THR A 105 21.00 -4.78 -22.70
CA THR A 105 21.33 -6.06 -22.05
C THR A 105 21.65 -7.17 -23.06
N SER A 106 21.28 -7.03 -24.33
CA SER A 106 21.59 -8.00 -25.39
C SER A 106 22.86 -7.68 -26.19
N ALA A 107 23.40 -6.45 -26.09
CA ALA A 107 24.52 -5.99 -26.92
C ALA A 107 25.93 -6.22 -26.34
N GLY A 108 26.09 -6.99 -25.25
CA GLY A 108 27.38 -7.23 -24.62
C GLY A 108 27.69 -8.71 -24.37
N SER A 109 28.24 -9.42 -25.36
CA SER A 109 29.18 -10.56 -25.15
C SER A 109 29.62 -11.18 -26.48
N GLY A 110 30.57 -10.53 -27.14
CA GLY A 110 31.51 -11.21 -28.04
C GLY A 110 32.83 -11.36 -27.31
N GLY A 111 33.03 -12.46 -26.57
CA GLY A 111 34.26 -12.69 -25.81
C GLY A 111 34.20 -13.93 -24.94
N GLU A 112 34.79 -15.00 -25.46
CA GLU A 112 35.32 -16.22 -24.82
C GLU A 112 34.52 -16.95 -23.73
N THR A 113 34.18 -18.19 -24.10
CA THR A 113 33.52 -19.23 -23.34
C THR A 113 34.32 -19.69 -22.11
N SER A 114 33.83 -19.37 -20.92
CA SER A 114 33.96 -20.28 -19.77
C SER A 114 32.57 -20.59 -19.22
N ALA A 115 32.16 -21.85 -19.35
CA ALA A 115 30.85 -22.32 -18.93
C ALA A 115 30.77 -22.35 -17.40
N THR A 116 30.10 -21.37 -16.80
CA THR A 116 29.63 -21.44 -15.41
C THR A 116 28.15 -21.86 -15.42
N PRO A 117 27.76 -22.96 -14.75
CA PRO A 117 26.38 -23.39 -14.77
C PRO A 117 25.52 -22.53 -13.83
N GLY A 118 24.47 -21.90 -14.38
CA GLY A 118 23.30 -21.48 -13.58
C GLY A 118 23.14 -19.99 -13.24
N GLY A 119 23.62 -19.05 -14.07
CA GLY A 119 23.32 -17.63 -13.92
C GLY A 119 21.83 -17.33 -14.13
N ARG A 120 21.04 -17.34 -13.04
CA ARG A 120 19.61 -16.98 -13.07
C ARG A 120 19.51 -15.48 -13.31
N ALA A 121 19.13 -15.07 -14.53
CA ALA A 121 18.93 -13.66 -14.88
C ALA A 121 17.95 -13.01 -13.89
N THR A 122 18.45 -12.08 -13.07
CA THR A 122 17.65 -11.32 -12.12
C THR A 122 16.82 -10.29 -12.87
N LEU A 123 15.50 -10.40 -12.78
CA LEU A 123 14.58 -9.37 -13.26
C LEU A 123 14.66 -8.18 -12.31
N GLU A 124 15.52 -7.23 -12.62
CA GLU A 124 15.58 -5.96 -11.91
C GLU A 124 14.57 -4.98 -12.53
N LEU A 125 14.03 -4.09 -11.69
CA LEU A 125 13.39 -2.87 -12.17
C LEU A 125 14.48 -2.05 -12.87
N GLY A 126 14.53 -2.13 -14.20
CA GLY A 126 15.53 -1.39 -14.97
C GLY A 126 15.46 0.10 -14.61
N PRO A 127 16.60 0.81 -14.55
CA PRO A 127 16.65 2.23 -14.18
C PRO A 127 15.72 3.11 -15.03
N GLY A 128 15.44 2.70 -16.26
CA GLY A 128 14.48 3.36 -17.14
C GLY A 128 13.04 3.37 -16.62
N VAL A 129 12.56 2.30 -15.96
CA VAL A 129 11.20 2.25 -15.42
C VAL A 129 11.05 3.24 -14.26
N GLU A 130 11.98 3.22 -13.30
CA GLU A 130 11.92 4.11 -12.15
C GLU A 130 12.07 5.58 -12.56
N GLN A 131 13.01 5.90 -13.46
CA GLN A 131 13.16 7.26 -13.98
C GLN A 131 11.91 7.74 -14.70
N ALA A 132 11.28 6.88 -15.51
CA ALA A 132 10.07 7.25 -16.24
C ALA A 132 8.87 7.45 -15.29
N LEU A 133 8.77 6.67 -14.21
CA LEU A 133 7.78 6.90 -13.15
C LEU A 133 8.05 8.22 -12.39
N GLN A 134 9.31 8.55 -12.10
CA GLN A 134 9.67 9.82 -11.47
C GLN A 134 9.34 11.02 -12.34
N LEU A 135 9.63 10.93 -13.64
CA LEU A 135 9.22 11.96 -14.60
C LEU A 135 7.70 12.12 -14.58
N LEU A 136 6.96 11.01 -14.70
CA LEU A 136 5.50 11.06 -14.65
C LEU A 136 5.00 11.68 -13.35
N GLY A 137 5.56 11.30 -12.19
CA GLY A 137 5.16 11.83 -10.90
C GLY A 137 5.49 13.31 -10.68
N ALA A 138 6.43 13.87 -11.44
CA ALA A 138 6.66 15.30 -11.51
C ALA A 138 5.55 16.05 -12.29
N TRP A 139 4.92 15.39 -13.27
CA TRP A 139 3.88 15.99 -14.13
C TRP A 139 2.45 15.76 -13.64
N VAL A 140 2.17 14.60 -13.03
CA VAL A 140 0.82 14.24 -12.59
C VAL A 140 0.51 14.89 -11.24
N THR A 141 -0.39 15.87 -11.28
CA THR A 141 -0.86 16.60 -10.07
C THR A 141 -2.16 16.03 -9.51
N ASP A 142 -2.97 15.38 -10.34
CA ASP A 142 -4.22 14.72 -9.94
C ASP A 142 -4.16 13.21 -10.21
N TRP A 143 -3.68 12.50 -9.19
CA TRP A 143 -3.63 11.05 -9.21
C TRP A 143 -4.99 10.37 -9.06
N ASP A 144 -6.07 11.07 -8.72
CA ASP A 144 -7.39 10.42 -8.63
C ASP A 144 -8.02 10.26 -10.02
N SER A 145 -7.72 11.21 -10.93
CA SER A 145 -8.18 11.21 -12.32
C SER A 145 -7.21 10.58 -13.32
N TYR A 146 -5.93 10.39 -12.96
CA TYR A 146 -4.94 9.79 -13.84
C TYR A 146 -5.34 8.38 -14.29
N SER A 147 -5.28 8.11 -15.60
CA SER A 147 -5.41 6.76 -16.15
C SER A 147 -4.39 6.50 -17.26
N HIS A 148 -3.75 5.34 -17.21
CA HIS A 148 -2.95 4.83 -18.31
C HIS A 148 -3.88 4.20 -19.36
N GLN A 149 -3.68 4.50 -20.65
CA GLN A 149 -4.47 3.90 -21.72
C GLN A 149 -3.84 2.60 -22.21
N LEU A 150 -4.65 1.66 -22.70
CA LEU A 150 -4.15 0.46 -23.35
C LEU A 150 -3.26 0.84 -24.54
N SER A 151 -2.09 0.18 -24.64
CA SER A 151 -1.17 0.33 -25.76
C SER A 151 -1.68 -0.36 -27.03
N SER A 152 -2.56 -1.33 -26.89
CA SER A 152 -3.23 -2.05 -27.99
C SER A 152 -4.67 -2.39 -27.62
N SER A 153 -5.58 -2.20 -28.58
CA SER A 153 -6.99 -2.61 -28.47
C SER A 153 -7.23 -4.07 -28.86
N ALA A 154 -6.27 -4.71 -29.55
CA ALA A 154 -6.39 -6.09 -30.02
C ALA A 154 -6.49 -7.06 -28.84
N SER A 155 -7.51 -7.93 -28.85
CA SER A 155 -7.60 -9.02 -27.87
C SER A 155 -6.55 -10.07 -28.18
N CYS A 156 -6.01 -10.70 -27.14
CA CYS A 156 -5.13 -11.85 -27.28
C CYS A 156 -5.75 -13.00 -28.10
N ARG A 157 -7.09 -13.08 -28.20
CA ARG A 157 -7.79 -14.09 -29.03
C ARG A 157 -7.73 -13.81 -30.52
N SER A 158 -7.57 -12.55 -30.94
CA SER A 158 -7.66 -12.15 -32.35
C SER A 158 -6.42 -12.49 -33.17
N GLY A 159 -5.30 -12.86 -32.55
CA GLY A 159 -4.01 -13.08 -33.23
C GLY A 159 -3.62 -14.53 -33.51
N SER A 160 -4.44 -15.52 -33.12
CA SER A 160 -4.07 -16.95 -33.18
C SER A 160 -4.09 -17.56 -34.61
N SER A 161 -4.75 -16.93 -35.58
CA SER A 161 -5.02 -17.58 -36.87
C SER A 161 -3.91 -17.52 -37.92
N SER A 162 -2.78 -16.81 -37.72
CA SER A 162 -1.83 -16.53 -38.83
C SER A 162 -0.35 -16.86 -38.61
N ARG A 163 0.06 -17.43 -37.46
CA ARG A 163 1.47 -17.81 -37.22
C ARG A 163 1.60 -19.26 -36.77
N ALA A 164 1.45 -20.18 -37.71
CA ALA A 164 1.78 -21.61 -37.53
C ALA A 164 3.32 -21.88 -37.51
N GLY A 165 4.15 -20.86 -37.32
CA GLY A 165 5.62 -20.96 -37.39
C GLY A 165 6.32 -20.88 -36.04
N GLY A 166 6.32 -21.98 -35.28
CA GLY A 166 7.50 -22.51 -34.58
C GLY A 166 8.28 -21.71 -33.51
N SER A 167 7.71 -20.72 -32.80
CA SER A 167 8.43 -20.08 -31.67
C SER A 167 7.60 -20.11 -30.37
N SER A 168 7.98 -20.98 -29.44
CA SER A 168 7.24 -21.42 -28.25
C SER A 168 7.48 -20.57 -26.99
N GLY A 169 7.56 -19.24 -27.11
CA GLY A 169 7.79 -18.37 -25.95
C GLY A 169 6.50 -18.06 -25.17
N SER A 170 6.27 -18.69 -24.02
CA SER A 170 5.11 -18.38 -23.13
C SER A 170 5.09 -16.92 -22.63
N THR A 171 6.21 -16.21 -22.70
CA THR A 171 6.36 -14.79 -22.34
C THR A 171 5.51 -13.87 -23.21
N SER A 172 5.36 -14.18 -24.50
CA SER A 172 4.62 -13.33 -25.45
C SER A 172 3.13 -13.21 -25.11
N ARG A 173 2.53 -14.25 -24.48
CA ARG A 173 1.09 -14.24 -24.14
C ARG A 173 0.76 -13.27 -23.01
N VAL A 174 1.68 -13.09 -22.04
CA VAL A 174 1.47 -12.18 -20.91
C VAL A 174 1.47 -10.73 -21.37
N GLU A 175 2.40 -10.38 -22.27
CA GLU A 175 2.54 -9.04 -22.83
C GLU A 175 1.34 -8.64 -23.69
N ALA A 176 0.70 -9.61 -24.36
CA ALA A 176 -0.44 -9.38 -25.24
C ALA A 176 -1.78 -9.18 -24.49
N ALA A 177 -1.93 -9.71 -23.27
CA ALA A 177 -3.19 -9.66 -22.55
C ALA A 177 -3.52 -8.23 -22.07
N ARG A 178 -4.75 -7.78 -22.31
CA ARG A 178 -5.26 -6.47 -21.86
C ARG A 178 -5.70 -6.57 -20.41
N VAL A 179 -5.01 -5.86 -19.50
CA VAL A 179 -5.28 -5.91 -18.07
C VAL A 179 -6.06 -4.68 -17.61
N GLY A 180 -7.25 -4.88 -17.07
CA GLY A 180 -7.98 -3.84 -16.34
C GLY A 180 -7.54 -3.81 -14.88
N TYR A 181 -6.82 -2.78 -14.44
CA TYR A 181 -6.34 -2.64 -13.06
C TYR A 181 -7.21 -1.67 -12.24
N TYR A 182 -7.96 -2.21 -11.29
CA TYR A 182 -8.93 -1.51 -10.47
C TYR A 182 -8.31 -1.13 -9.12
N THR A 183 -8.11 0.17 -8.88
CA THR A 183 -7.65 0.66 -7.58
C THR A 183 -8.12 2.08 -7.29
N ARG A 184 -8.42 2.34 -6.01
CA ARG A 184 -8.66 3.68 -5.46
C ARG A 184 -7.40 4.30 -4.86
N HIS A 185 -6.38 3.50 -4.56
CA HIS A 185 -5.26 3.92 -3.73
C HIS A 185 -4.00 4.21 -4.54
N THR A 186 -3.53 5.45 -4.45
CA THR A 186 -2.37 5.97 -5.20
C THR A 186 -1.09 5.16 -4.98
N GLY A 187 -0.79 4.76 -3.74
CA GLY A 187 0.36 3.87 -3.47
C GLY A 187 0.30 2.53 -4.22
N THR A 188 -0.86 1.87 -4.27
CA THR A 188 -1.01 0.61 -5.03
C THR A 188 -0.99 0.81 -6.54
N LEU A 189 -1.39 1.99 -7.01
CA LEU A 189 -1.21 2.35 -8.40
C LEU A 189 0.27 2.48 -8.75
N TRP A 190 1.04 3.19 -7.94
CA TRP A 190 2.48 3.41 -8.15
C TRP A 190 3.27 2.10 -8.20
N ASP A 191 2.99 1.20 -7.26
CA ASP A 191 3.58 -0.13 -7.25
C ASP A 191 3.21 -0.94 -8.50
N TRP A 192 1.93 -0.92 -8.89
CA TRP A 192 1.46 -1.58 -10.11
C TRP A 192 2.09 -1.02 -11.37
N MET A 193 2.26 0.30 -11.47
CA MET A 193 2.91 0.93 -12.63
C MET A 193 4.36 0.43 -12.80
N ALA A 194 5.06 0.20 -11.69
CA ALA A 194 6.40 -0.38 -11.72
C ALA A 194 6.37 -1.86 -12.16
N VAL A 195 5.46 -2.66 -11.62
CA VAL A 195 5.24 -4.05 -12.07
C VAL A 195 4.91 -4.10 -13.57
N ALA A 196 3.95 -3.28 -14.01
CA ALA A 196 3.49 -3.24 -15.38
C ALA A 196 4.56 -2.74 -16.35
N GLY A 197 5.35 -1.74 -15.96
CA GLY A 197 6.50 -1.27 -16.75
C GLY A 197 7.58 -2.34 -16.87
N ALA A 198 7.94 -3.01 -15.77
CA ALA A 198 8.95 -4.06 -15.76
C ALA A 198 8.53 -5.31 -16.54
N LEU A 199 7.23 -5.62 -16.58
CA LEU A 199 6.67 -6.76 -17.31
C LEU A 199 6.10 -6.38 -18.68
N GLN A 200 6.25 -5.12 -19.10
CA GLN A 200 5.75 -4.59 -20.38
C GLN A 200 4.26 -4.91 -20.63
N LEU A 201 3.43 -4.80 -19.60
CA LEU A 201 2.01 -5.18 -19.67
C LEU A 201 1.20 -4.17 -20.49
N ASN A 202 0.22 -4.67 -21.24
CA ASN A 202 -0.83 -3.84 -21.83
C ASN A 202 -1.97 -3.63 -20.84
N TRP A 203 -2.01 -2.50 -20.13
CA TRP A 203 -2.95 -2.29 -19.03
C TRP A 203 -3.60 -0.91 -19.03
N GLU A 204 -4.76 -0.81 -18.38
CA GLU A 204 -5.47 0.44 -18.12
C GLU A 204 -5.94 0.50 -16.66
N ARG A 205 -5.85 1.69 -16.06
CA ARG A 205 -6.38 1.92 -14.72
C ARG A 205 -7.88 2.17 -14.77
N ARG A 206 -8.60 1.60 -13.82
CA ARG A 206 -9.96 2.00 -13.46
C ARG A 206 -10.01 2.42 -12.00
N ASN A 207 -10.65 3.56 -11.71
CA ASN A 207 -10.87 4.01 -10.34
C ASN A 207 -12.31 3.68 -9.91
N PRO A 208 -12.52 2.74 -8.98
CA PRO A 208 -13.86 2.37 -8.53
C PRO A 208 -14.68 3.50 -7.90
N ALA A 209 -14.05 4.59 -7.49
CA ALA A 209 -14.76 5.78 -7.03
C ALA A 209 -15.68 6.39 -8.10
N TRP A 210 -15.42 6.14 -9.40
CA TRP A 210 -16.22 6.69 -10.50
C TRP A 210 -17.63 6.11 -10.60
N TRP A 211 -17.84 4.84 -10.22
CA TRP A 211 -19.17 4.22 -10.21
C TRP A 211 -19.69 3.96 -8.79
N HIS A 212 -18.83 4.04 -7.77
CA HIS A 212 -19.23 3.91 -6.37
C HIS A 212 -18.31 4.72 -5.47
N ALA A 213 -18.70 5.94 -5.10
CA ALA A 213 -17.83 6.85 -4.34
C ALA A 213 -17.47 6.36 -2.91
N LYS A 214 -18.28 5.46 -2.32
CA LYS A 214 -18.09 5.01 -0.93
C LYS A 214 -17.18 3.78 -0.85
N TYR A 215 -16.48 3.64 0.28
CA TYR A 215 -15.78 2.41 0.63
C TYR A 215 -16.74 1.38 1.19
N GLY A 216 -16.42 0.11 0.95
CA GLY A 216 -17.32 -0.99 1.27
C GLY A 216 -18.52 -1.05 0.33
N MET A 217 -19.12 -2.22 0.18
CA MET A 217 -20.26 -2.41 -0.72
C MET A 217 -21.12 -3.54 -0.18
N SER A 218 -22.44 -3.34 -0.08
CA SER A 218 -23.39 -4.40 0.28
C SER A 218 -23.76 -5.26 -0.92
N ALA A 219 -24.41 -6.41 -0.68
CA ALA A 219 -24.91 -7.26 -1.76
C ALA A 219 -25.86 -6.51 -2.71
N ALA A 220 -26.79 -5.73 -2.15
CA ALA A 220 -27.78 -4.99 -2.93
C ALA A 220 -27.13 -3.89 -3.79
N THR A 221 -26.18 -3.14 -3.23
CA THR A 221 -25.44 -2.11 -3.99
C THR A 221 -24.64 -2.74 -5.13
N ALA A 222 -23.96 -3.87 -4.87
CA ALA A 222 -23.22 -4.58 -5.88
C ALA A 222 -24.11 -5.09 -7.03
N ALA A 223 -25.29 -5.65 -6.69
CA ALA A 223 -26.28 -6.07 -7.67
C ALA A 223 -26.81 -4.90 -8.52
N ALA A 224 -27.06 -3.74 -7.91
CA ALA A 224 -27.51 -2.52 -8.60
C ALA A 224 -26.45 -1.97 -9.57
N ILE A 225 -25.17 -1.93 -9.15
CA ILE A 225 -24.05 -1.53 -10.03
C ILE A 225 -23.98 -2.45 -11.25
N TRP A 226 -24.12 -3.76 -11.04
CA TRP A 226 -24.12 -4.70 -12.16
C TRP A 226 -25.30 -4.49 -13.10
N ALA A 227 -26.52 -4.38 -12.55
CA ALA A 227 -27.74 -4.25 -13.34
C ALA A 227 -27.79 -2.95 -14.18
N GLY A 228 -27.15 -1.88 -13.70
CA GLY A 228 -27.08 -0.61 -14.43
C GLY A 228 -26.17 -0.67 -15.66
N ASN A 229 -24.87 -0.89 -15.45
CA ASN A 229 -23.89 -0.88 -16.53
C ASN A 229 -22.68 -1.79 -16.24
N GLY A 230 -22.91 -2.91 -15.55
CA GLY A 230 -21.84 -3.74 -15.00
C GLY A 230 -20.86 -4.26 -16.06
N THR A 231 -21.39 -4.69 -17.20
CA THR A 231 -20.63 -5.23 -18.33
C THR A 231 -19.72 -4.19 -19.00
N HIS A 232 -19.95 -2.89 -18.83
CA HIS A 232 -19.08 -1.84 -19.39
C HIS A 232 -18.25 -1.10 -18.34
N THR A 233 -18.58 -1.24 -17.06
CA THR A 233 -17.90 -0.53 -15.96
C THR A 233 -16.98 -1.47 -15.18
N VAL A 234 -17.51 -2.59 -14.70
CA VAL A 234 -16.80 -3.52 -13.82
C VAL A 234 -16.30 -4.78 -14.54
N CYS A 235 -16.91 -5.18 -15.66
CA CYS A 235 -16.34 -6.22 -16.54
C CYS A 235 -16.26 -5.78 -18.03
N PRO A 236 -15.59 -4.66 -18.35
CA PRO A 236 -15.60 -4.07 -19.68
C PRO A 236 -15.03 -5.01 -20.75
N PRO A 237 -15.66 -5.17 -21.94
CA PRO A 237 -15.29 -6.17 -22.95
C PRO A 237 -13.84 -6.05 -23.46
N GLN A 238 -13.23 -4.87 -23.38
CA GLN A 238 -11.88 -4.60 -23.83
C GLN A 238 -10.74 -5.17 -22.97
N TYR A 239 -11.03 -5.80 -21.83
CA TYR A 239 -10.01 -6.48 -21.03
C TYR A 239 -10.03 -7.98 -21.24
N ASP A 240 -8.88 -8.62 -21.12
CA ASP A 240 -8.77 -10.07 -21.08
C ASP A 240 -8.64 -10.56 -19.62
N VAL A 241 -7.99 -9.78 -18.75
CA VAL A 241 -7.83 -10.06 -17.31
C VAL A 241 -8.25 -8.85 -16.47
N LEU A 242 -8.91 -9.09 -15.34
CA LEU A 242 -9.27 -8.05 -14.37
C LEU A 242 -8.45 -8.21 -13.09
N VAL A 243 -7.87 -7.12 -12.59
CA VAL A 243 -7.12 -7.10 -11.32
C VAL A 243 -7.77 -6.09 -10.39
N TYR A 244 -8.18 -6.50 -9.19
CA TYR A 244 -8.73 -5.62 -8.16
C TYR A 244 -7.76 -5.49 -6.99
N CYS A 245 -7.31 -4.27 -6.70
CA CYS A 245 -6.29 -3.99 -5.69
C CYS A 245 -6.76 -3.04 -4.60
N ASP A 246 -6.16 -3.18 -3.41
CA ASP A 246 -6.41 -2.46 -2.16
C ASP A 246 -7.77 -2.73 -1.55
N THR A 247 -8.81 -2.35 -2.28
CA THR A 247 -10.19 -2.56 -1.88
C THR A 247 -10.81 -3.63 -2.74
N VAL A 248 -10.42 -4.89 -2.48
CA VAL A 248 -10.98 -6.07 -3.17
C VAL A 248 -12.51 -6.18 -3.03
N VAL A 249 -13.11 -5.48 -2.07
CA VAL A 249 -14.57 -5.28 -1.97
C VAL A 249 -15.17 -4.64 -3.22
N ASP A 250 -14.41 -3.84 -3.98
CA ASP A 250 -14.85 -3.27 -5.26
C ASP A 250 -15.06 -4.33 -6.36
N ALA A 251 -14.49 -5.53 -6.19
CA ALA A 251 -14.74 -6.67 -7.07
C ALA A 251 -16.12 -7.31 -6.85
N ARG A 252 -16.82 -6.96 -5.76
CA ARG A 252 -18.07 -7.60 -5.35
C ARG A 252 -19.12 -7.72 -6.47
N PRO A 253 -19.41 -6.69 -7.28
CA PRO A 253 -20.39 -6.80 -8.37
C PRO A 253 -20.06 -7.91 -9.36
N VAL A 254 -18.78 -8.04 -9.71
CA VAL A 254 -18.28 -9.04 -10.65
C VAL A 254 -18.29 -10.42 -10.03
N LEU A 255 -17.79 -10.54 -8.79
CA LEU A 255 -17.73 -11.82 -8.08
C LEU A 255 -19.13 -12.41 -7.84
N GLN A 256 -20.12 -11.58 -7.47
CA GLN A 256 -21.48 -12.07 -7.27
C GLN A 256 -22.07 -12.69 -8.53
N ARG A 257 -21.76 -12.12 -9.70
CA ARG A 257 -22.27 -12.62 -10.98
C ARG A 257 -21.51 -13.85 -11.45
N LEU A 258 -20.19 -13.88 -11.24
CA LEU A 258 -19.38 -15.07 -11.46
C LEU A 258 -19.89 -16.26 -10.63
N VAL A 259 -20.14 -16.05 -9.34
CA VAL A 259 -20.63 -17.10 -8.43
C VAL A 259 -22.07 -17.51 -8.77
N ALA A 260 -22.97 -16.56 -9.04
CA ALA A 260 -24.36 -16.86 -9.40
C ALA A 260 -24.48 -17.64 -10.72
N ALA A 261 -23.54 -17.45 -11.66
CA ALA A 261 -23.48 -18.19 -12.92
C ALA A 261 -22.84 -19.59 -12.77
N GLY A 262 -22.57 -20.06 -11.54
CA GLY A 262 -21.88 -21.32 -11.29
C GLY A 262 -20.45 -21.37 -11.82
N GLY A 263 -19.81 -20.21 -11.99
CA GLY A 263 -18.48 -20.09 -12.62
C GLY A 263 -18.47 -20.22 -14.15
N GLY A 264 -19.63 -20.45 -14.78
CA GLY A 264 -19.78 -20.58 -16.23
C GLY A 264 -20.11 -19.25 -16.93
N ALA A 265 -19.77 -19.16 -18.21
CA ALA A 265 -20.04 -17.97 -19.04
C ALA A 265 -21.50 -17.88 -19.56
N ALA A 266 -22.31 -18.93 -19.38
CA ALA A 266 -23.58 -19.14 -20.08
C ALA A 266 -24.76 -18.23 -19.67
N GLY A 267 -24.54 -17.18 -18.87
CA GLY A 267 -25.62 -16.37 -18.27
C GLY A 267 -25.42 -14.85 -18.33
N GLY A 268 -24.58 -14.34 -19.23
CA GLY A 268 -24.29 -12.89 -19.29
C GLY A 268 -23.51 -12.36 -18.07
N GLY A 269 -22.81 -13.25 -17.35
CA GLY A 269 -21.89 -12.90 -16.27
C GLY A 269 -20.52 -12.48 -16.80
N CYS A 270 -19.65 -12.00 -15.91
CA CYS A 270 -18.26 -11.74 -16.26
C CYS A 270 -17.51 -13.06 -16.44
N ASP A 271 -17.01 -13.30 -17.65
CA ASP A 271 -16.29 -14.51 -18.04
C ASP A 271 -14.76 -14.32 -18.04
N LYS A 272 -14.27 -13.32 -17.31
CA LYS A 272 -12.84 -12.98 -17.29
C LYS A 272 -12.15 -13.59 -16.08
N PRO A 273 -10.91 -14.04 -16.22
CA PRO A 273 -10.00 -14.25 -15.10
C PRO A 273 -9.90 -13.00 -14.22
N ILE A 274 -10.01 -13.19 -12.91
CA ILE A 274 -9.97 -12.13 -11.90
C ILE A 274 -8.81 -12.39 -10.95
N VAL A 275 -7.96 -11.39 -10.74
CA VAL A 275 -6.92 -11.41 -9.71
C VAL A 275 -7.33 -10.45 -8.59
N LEU A 276 -7.40 -10.95 -7.36
CA LEU A 276 -7.68 -10.16 -6.17
C LEU A 276 -6.37 -9.88 -5.42
N GLN A 277 -5.88 -8.65 -5.51
CA GLN A 277 -4.68 -8.19 -4.81
C GLN A 277 -5.07 -7.51 -3.49
N VAL A 278 -4.83 -8.20 -2.38
CA VAL A 278 -5.21 -7.77 -1.04
C VAL A 278 -4.01 -7.08 -0.40
N THR A 279 -4.12 -5.78 -0.17
CA THR A 279 -3.04 -4.98 0.43
C THR A 279 -3.31 -4.46 1.85
N ASN A 280 -4.57 -4.46 2.28
CA ASN A 280 -4.98 -4.09 3.64
C ASN A 280 -6.44 -4.47 3.91
N ARG A 281 -6.70 -5.59 4.60
CA ARG A 281 -8.04 -6.11 4.95
C ARG A 281 -8.98 -6.32 3.76
N PHE A 282 -9.22 -7.58 3.40
CA PHE A 282 -10.15 -7.92 2.32
C PHE A 282 -11.62 -7.54 2.59
N ASP A 283 -12.01 -7.35 3.85
CA ASP A 283 -13.37 -7.10 4.32
C ASP A 283 -13.62 -5.63 4.68
N TRP A 284 -12.79 -4.72 4.19
CA TRP A 284 -12.81 -3.32 4.59
C TRP A 284 -14.17 -2.62 4.37
N LYS A 285 -14.72 -2.05 5.45
CA LYS A 285 -16.01 -1.31 5.47
C LYS A 285 -17.21 -2.11 4.92
N VAL A 286 -17.13 -3.44 4.89
CA VAL A 286 -18.26 -4.32 4.58
C VAL A 286 -19.24 -4.32 5.76
N LYS A 287 -20.53 -4.06 5.47
CA LYS A 287 -21.58 -4.00 6.50
C LYS A 287 -22.34 -5.32 6.68
N ASP A 288 -22.38 -6.14 5.64
CA ASP A 288 -23.05 -7.44 5.57
C ASP A 288 -22.01 -8.57 5.52
N ALA A 289 -21.15 -8.61 6.56
CA ALA A 289 -19.95 -9.45 6.60
C ALA A 289 -20.21 -10.94 6.31
N ALA A 290 -21.28 -11.52 6.85
CA ALA A 290 -21.62 -12.93 6.61
C ALA A 290 -21.85 -13.24 5.12
N ALA A 291 -22.65 -12.41 4.44
CA ALA A 291 -22.93 -12.57 3.01
C ALA A 291 -21.67 -12.33 2.16
N TYR A 292 -20.83 -11.36 2.56
CA TYR A 292 -19.57 -11.11 1.89
C TYR A 292 -18.57 -12.26 2.06
N LEU A 293 -18.44 -12.83 3.27
CA LEU A 293 -17.57 -13.99 3.51
C LEU A 293 -18.03 -15.22 2.71
N ALA A 294 -19.34 -15.47 2.64
CA ALA A 294 -19.88 -16.55 1.80
C ALA A 294 -19.50 -16.35 0.32
N LEU A 295 -19.61 -15.12 -0.19
CA LEU A 295 -19.18 -14.77 -1.54
C LEU A 295 -17.67 -15.00 -1.74
N MET A 296 -16.83 -14.58 -0.80
CA MET A 296 -15.38 -14.71 -0.92
C MET A 296 -14.94 -16.18 -0.90
N ARG A 297 -15.59 -17.05 -0.11
CA ARG A 297 -15.35 -18.49 -0.13
C ARG A 297 -15.73 -19.11 -1.48
N ALA A 298 -16.89 -18.74 -2.02
CA ALA A 298 -17.31 -19.19 -3.34
C ALA A 298 -16.36 -18.68 -4.45
N ALA A 299 -15.86 -17.45 -4.33
CA ALA A 299 -14.85 -16.90 -5.23
C ALA A 299 -13.52 -17.67 -5.12
N ALA A 300 -13.05 -18.01 -3.92
CA ALA A 300 -11.84 -18.79 -3.71
C ALA A 300 -11.91 -20.19 -4.33
N ALA A 301 -13.08 -20.81 -4.32
CA ALA A 301 -13.34 -22.09 -4.99
C ALA A 301 -13.40 -21.99 -6.52
N SER A 302 -13.54 -20.79 -7.09
CA SER A 302 -13.63 -20.60 -8.54
C SER A 302 -12.25 -20.75 -9.20
N PRO A 303 -12.14 -21.52 -10.31
CA PRO A 303 -10.90 -21.63 -11.08
C PRO A 303 -10.55 -20.33 -11.82
N ARG A 304 -11.46 -19.36 -11.85
CA ARG A 304 -11.31 -18.06 -12.52
C ARG A 304 -10.83 -16.96 -11.57
N VAL A 305 -10.55 -17.27 -10.31
CA VAL A 305 -10.12 -16.28 -9.31
C VAL A 305 -8.75 -16.66 -8.76
N TRP A 306 -7.81 -15.72 -8.89
CA TRP A 306 -6.48 -15.77 -8.32
C TRP A 306 -6.38 -14.78 -7.16
N TRP A 307 -5.51 -15.09 -6.21
CA TRP A 307 -5.31 -14.31 -5.00
C TRP A 307 -3.85 -13.89 -4.90
N VAL A 308 -3.64 -12.59 -4.66
CA VAL A 308 -2.34 -12.03 -4.36
C VAL A 308 -2.45 -11.33 -3.01
N THR A 309 -1.68 -11.77 -2.02
CA THR A 309 -1.56 -11.07 -0.74
C THR A 309 -0.24 -10.34 -0.67
N ASN A 310 -0.20 -9.12 -0.13
CA ASN A 310 1.05 -8.34 -0.08
C ASN A 310 1.90 -8.56 1.17
N SER A 311 1.40 -9.33 2.13
CA SER A 311 2.08 -9.62 3.39
C SER A 311 1.57 -10.94 3.96
N PRO A 312 2.36 -11.61 4.83
CA PRO A 312 1.94 -12.85 5.47
C PRO A 312 0.72 -12.69 6.38
N TYR A 313 0.49 -11.48 6.91
CA TYR A 313 -0.68 -11.20 7.74
C TYR A 313 -2.00 -11.34 6.99
N GLU A 314 -2.09 -10.90 5.73
CA GLU A 314 -3.38 -10.86 5.02
C GLU A 314 -3.97 -12.27 4.83
N ALA A 315 -3.15 -13.23 4.39
CA ALA A 315 -3.58 -14.62 4.24
C ALA A 315 -3.95 -15.24 5.61
N LEU A 316 -3.16 -14.96 6.64
CA LEU A 316 -3.43 -15.42 8.00
C LEU A 316 -4.74 -14.83 8.56
N TYR A 317 -5.01 -13.55 8.29
CA TYR A 317 -6.24 -12.90 8.70
C TYR A 317 -7.45 -13.50 7.98
N MET A 318 -7.34 -13.81 6.69
CA MET A 318 -8.40 -14.49 5.92
C MET A 318 -8.73 -15.86 6.50
N SER A 319 -7.73 -16.66 6.86
CA SER A 319 -7.98 -17.98 7.44
C SER A 319 -8.71 -17.88 8.79
N TRP A 320 -8.45 -16.84 9.59
CA TRP A 320 -9.22 -16.57 10.81
C TRP A 320 -10.67 -16.20 10.57
N GLN A 321 -11.01 -15.70 9.38
CA GLN A 321 -12.39 -15.46 8.95
C GLN A 321 -13.00 -16.71 8.26
N GLY A 322 -12.29 -17.84 8.26
CA GLY A 322 -12.67 -19.08 7.59
C GLY A 322 -12.63 -18.96 6.07
N LEU A 323 -11.76 -18.11 5.52
CA LEU A 323 -11.49 -18.03 4.09
C LEU A 323 -10.14 -18.72 3.82
N GLU A 324 -10.21 -19.94 3.31
CA GLU A 324 -9.05 -20.69 2.85
C GLU A 324 -8.74 -20.33 1.39
N LEU A 325 -7.49 -20.00 1.10
CA LEU A 325 -7.04 -19.63 -0.24
C LEU A 325 -6.48 -20.85 -0.99
N PRO A 326 -6.78 -21.02 -2.28
CA PRO A 326 -6.28 -22.14 -3.08
C PRO A 326 -4.76 -22.01 -3.31
N PRO A 327 -3.91 -22.93 -2.83
CA PRO A 327 -2.44 -22.80 -2.92
C PRO A 327 -1.91 -22.66 -4.36
N GLU A 328 -2.58 -23.27 -5.32
CA GLU A 328 -2.23 -23.24 -6.74
C GLU A 328 -2.59 -21.92 -7.45
N ARG A 329 -3.49 -21.12 -6.84
CA ARG A 329 -3.94 -19.82 -7.34
C ARG A 329 -3.73 -18.68 -6.33
N HIS A 330 -2.91 -18.90 -5.30
CA HIS A 330 -2.53 -17.89 -4.31
C HIS A 330 -1.02 -17.69 -4.30
N LEU A 331 -0.58 -16.43 -4.39
CA LEU A 331 0.81 -16.05 -4.13
C LEU A 331 0.88 -14.89 -3.15
N MET A 332 1.93 -14.88 -2.33
CA MET A 332 2.29 -13.72 -1.52
C MET A 332 3.32 -12.88 -2.27
N LEU A 333 2.90 -11.71 -2.78
CA LEU A 333 3.73 -10.82 -3.60
C LEU A 333 3.81 -9.45 -2.92
N ARG A 334 5.00 -9.10 -2.41
CA ARG A 334 5.26 -7.83 -1.75
C ARG A 334 5.38 -6.68 -2.76
N PRO A 335 5.12 -5.42 -2.35
CA PRO A 335 5.39 -4.26 -3.17
C PRO A 335 6.85 -4.23 -3.66
N VAL A 336 7.05 -3.84 -4.92
CA VAL A 336 8.37 -3.76 -5.55
C VAL A 336 9.15 -2.51 -5.12
N GLY A 337 8.52 -1.61 -4.35
CA GLY A 337 9.17 -0.45 -3.74
C GLY A 337 9.59 0.60 -4.77
N ALA A 338 8.66 1.03 -5.62
CA ALA A 338 8.89 2.08 -6.60
C ALA A 338 8.71 3.47 -6.00
N ALA A 339 9.70 4.36 -6.17
CA ALA A 339 9.59 5.75 -5.79
C ALA A 339 9.15 6.60 -6.99
N VAL A 340 7.87 6.99 -7.02
CA VAL A 340 7.28 7.79 -8.12
C VAL A 340 7.56 9.28 -8.01
N LEU A 341 7.92 9.77 -6.82
CA LEU A 341 8.29 11.18 -6.65
C LEU A 341 9.80 11.32 -6.75
N PRO A 342 10.31 12.27 -7.57
CA PRO A 342 11.73 12.52 -7.65
C PRO A 342 12.24 12.99 -6.28
N PRO A 343 13.50 12.69 -5.93
CA PRO A 343 14.11 13.27 -4.75
C PRO A 343 14.06 14.80 -4.86
N PRO A 344 13.74 15.53 -3.77
CA PRO A 344 13.89 16.96 -3.76
C PRO A 344 15.35 17.31 -4.08
N ALA A 345 15.54 18.35 -4.89
CA ALA A 345 16.87 18.82 -5.26
C ALA A 345 17.73 18.98 -3.99
N PRO A 346 19.02 18.61 -4.04
CA PRO A 346 19.94 18.87 -2.94
C PRO A 346 19.90 20.36 -2.62
N ALA A 347 19.98 20.70 -1.33
CA ALA A 347 19.62 22.00 -0.79
C ALA A 347 20.53 23.20 -1.25
N GLY A 348 21.38 23.00 -2.26
CA GLY A 348 22.23 24.03 -2.88
C GLY A 348 21.67 24.70 -4.14
N GLY A 349 20.50 24.29 -4.65
CA GLY A 349 19.96 24.80 -5.92
C GLY A 349 18.72 25.68 -5.76
N GLY A 350 18.87 26.95 -5.39
CA GLY A 350 18.05 28.12 -5.77
C GLY A 350 16.51 28.06 -5.91
N SER A 351 15.80 27.05 -5.42
CA SER A 351 14.35 26.94 -5.64
C SER A 351 13.57 27.88 -4.74
N LYS A 352 13.15 29.01 -5.31
CA LYS A 352 12.29 30.05 -4.71
C LYS A 352 10.83 29.61 -4.56
N SER A 353 10.54 28.38 -4.15
CA SER A 353 9.15 27.99 -3.85
C SER A 353 8.75 28.43 -2.45
N GLY A 354 8.22 29.64 -2.33
CA GLY A 354 7.14 30.00 -1.41
C GLY A 354 7.38 29.86 0.11
N SER A 355 7.78 30.97 0.71
CA SER A 355 7.55 31.41 2.10
C SER A 355 8.05 30.52 3.25
N GLY A 356 9.37 30.43 3.35
CA GLY A 356 10.05 30.20 4.61
C GLY A 356 11.54 30.31 4.35
N SER A 357 12.20 31.36 4.82
CA SER A 357 13.65 31.57 4.69
C SER A 357 14.43 30.61 5.60
N GLY A 358 14.03 29.34 5.64
CA GLY A 358 14.69 28.30 6.41
C GLY A 358 16.03 27.98 5.75
N THR A 359 17.08 28.05 6.54
CA THR A 359 18.38 27.50 6.20
C THR A 359 18.21 26.08 5.66
N ALA A 360 18.96 25.75 4.60
CA ALA A 360 19.04 24.40 4.06
C ALA A 360 19.25 23.39 5.20
N VAL A 361 18.25 22.55 5.47
CA VAL A 361 18.39 21.49 6.47
C VAL A 361 19.34 20.46 5.90
N ASP A 362 20.47 20.25 6.56
CA ASP A 362 21.34 19.11 6.29
C ASP A 362 20.60 17.82 6.68
N ARG A 363 19.92 17.21 5.70
CA ARG A 363 19.13 16.00 5.93
C ARG A 363 20.01 14.84 6.36
N ALA A 364 21.24 14.74 5.87
CA ALA A 364 22.14 13.64 6.19
C ALA A 364 22.52 13.61 7.69
N SER A 365 22.50 14.76 8.37
CA SER A 365 22.74 14.84 9.81
C SER A 365 21.47 14.74 10.68
N THR A 366 20.28 14.62 10.10
CA THR A 366 19.01 14.57 10.83
C THR A 366 18.23 13.29 10.58
N PHE A 367 17.36 12.95 11.52
CA PHE A 367 16.35 11.91 11.41
C PHE A 367 15.01 12.50 10.99
N ALA A 368 14.17 11.71 10.33
CA ALA A 368 12.80 12.12 10.00
C ALA A 368 11.78 11.41 10.88
N VAL A 369 10.69 12.11 11.21
CA VAL A 369 9.44 11.53 11.72
C VAL A 369 8.31 11.99 10.82
N VAL A 370 7.51 11.05 10.31
CA VAL A 370 6.36 11.36 9.46
C VAL A 370 5.08 11.24 10.27
N VAL A 371 4.40 12.35 10.50
CA VAL A 371 3.10 12.37 11.18
C VAL A 371 1.99 12.31 10.12
N LYS A 372 1.21 11.22 10.15
CA LYS A 372 0.06 11.07 9.25
C LYS A 372 -1.21 11.69 9.84
N GLY A 373 -1.47 12.96 9.50
CA GLY A 373 -2.78 13.61 9.50
C GLY A 373 -3.51 13.74 10.86
N ASN A 374 -4.75 14.27 10.79
CA ASN A 374 -5.60 14.58 11.96
C ASN A 374 -6.31 13.35 12.53
N ARG A 375 -5.66 12.17 12.60
CA ARG A 375 -6.26 11.08 13.38
C ARG A 375 -6.33 11.52 14.84
N ALA A 376 -7.42 11.18 15.54
CA ALA A 376 -7.52 11.46 16.96
C ALA A 376 -6.40 10.80 17.77
N LYS A 377 -5.79 9.71 17.25
CA LYS A 377 -4.65 9.00 17.85
C LYS A 377 -3.69 8.46 16.78
N HIS A 378 -2.51 9.07 16.61
CA HIS A 378 -1.41 8.57 15.78
C HIS A 378 -0.17 8.35 16.66
N PRO A 379 0.44 7.15 16.68
CA PRO A 379 1.51 6.85 17.64
C PRO A 379 2.73 7.76 17.46
N ASP A 380 3.12 8.05 16.22
CA ASP A 380 4.24 8.98 16.00
C ASP A 380 3.96 10.36 16.59
N ARG A 381 2.73 10.88 16.47
CA ARG A 381 2.38 12.20 16.99
C ARG A 381 2.22 12.21 18.51
N ASP A 382 1.52 11.22 19.03
CA ASP A 382 0.98 11.24 20.40
C ASP A 382 1.88 10.51 21.41
N VAL A 383 2.80 9.67 20.91
CA VAL A 383 3.76 8.92 21.73
C VAL A 383 5.19 9.32 21.37
N LEU A 384 5.59 9.18 20.11
CA LEU A 384 6.99 9.37 19.71
C LEU A 384 7.46 10.83 19.87
N LEU A 385 6.75 11.80 19.28
CA LEU A 385 7.18 13.21 19.33
C LEU A 385 7.29 13.75 20.78
N PRO A 386 6.33 13.51 21.71
CA PRO A 386 6.50 13.89 23.11
C PRO A 386 7.76 13.32 23.77
N GLN A 387 8.09 12.04 23.50
CA GLN A 387 9.30 11.42 24.05
C GLN A 387 10.57 12.00 23.43
N LEU A 388 10.60 12.22 22.12
CA LEU A 388 11.75 12.85 21.45
C LEU A 388 12.03 14.27 21.99
N ARG A 389 10.99 15.04 22.34
CA ARG A 389 11.16 16.34 23.03
C ARG A 389 11.74 16.17 24.43
N LYS A 390 11.21 15.21 25.22
CA LYS A 390 11.73 14.91 26.56
C LYS A 390 13.21 14.51 26.54
N LEU A 391 13.63 13.81 25.49
CA LEU A 391 15.02 13.40 25.26
C LEU A 391 15.92 14.53 24.71
N GLY A 392 15.38 15.72 24.47
CA GLY A 392 16.13 16.85 23.88
C GLY A 392 16.54 16.63 22.41
N LEU A 393 15.85 15.73 21.68
CA LEU A 393 16.14 15.41 20.28
C LEU A 393 15.30 16.26 19.30
N LEU A 394 14.19 16.82 19.80
CA LEU A 394 13.27 17.69 19.06
C LEU A 394 13.12 19.02 19.80
N ALA A 395 12.99 20.13 19.07
CA ALA A 395 12.75 21.45 19.65
C ALA A 395 11.46 21.49 20.49
N SER A 396 11.50 22.21 21.61
CA SER A 396 10.32 22.49 22.44
C SER A 396 9.37 23.42 21.67
N HIS A 397 8.08 23.12 21.66
CA HIS A 397 7.03 23.80 20.86
C HIS A 397 6.78 25.29 21.19
N GLY A 398 7.66 25.95 21.94
CA GLY A 398 7.54 27.35 22.31
C GLY A 398 8.13 28.36 21.32
N SER A 399 8.91 27.93 20.32
CA SER A 399 9.41 28.83 19.28
C SER A 399 8.72 28.55 17.95
N SER A 400 7.49 29.02 17.79
CA SER A 400 6.97 29.21 16.42
C SER A 400 7.88 30.22 15.73
N SER A 401 8.69 29.70 14.80
CA SER A 401 9.74 30.41 14.06
C SER A 401 9.17 31.40 13.04
N SER A 402 8.44 32.41 13.51
CA SER A 402 8.21 33.66 12.76
C SER A 402 8.97 34.85 13.36
N GLY A 403 9.70 34.66 14.47
CA GLY A 403 10.48 35.72 15.12
C GLY A 403 11.97 35.55 14.91
N THR A 404 12.59 36.52 14.24
CA THR A 404 14.04 36.71 14.11
C THR A 404 14.69 36.93 15.48
N ALA A 405 14.97 35.85 16.20
CA ALA A 405 15.68 35.92 17.48
C ALA A 405 17.19 35.97 17.24
N ARG A 406 17.74 37.19 17.16
CA ARG A 406 19.15 37.48 17.47
C ARG A 406 19.34 37.35 18.98
N GLY A 407 19.43 36.12 19.47
CA GLY A 407 19.74 35.81 20.86
C GLY A 407 21.03 35.03 20.93
N THR A 408 22.15 35.71 21.08
CA THR A 408 23.46 35.11 21.35
C THR A 408 23.49 34.64 22.80
N GLY A 409 23.49 33.33 23.05
CA GLY A 409 23.91 32.85 24.37
C GLY A 409 23.36 31.51 24.80
N ARG A 410 24.24 30.50 24.72
CA ARG A 410 24.24 29.23 25.47
C ARG A 410 23.19 28.16 25.09
N GLY A 411 23.65 27.27 24.22
CA GLY A 411 23.72 25.85 24.59
C GLY A 411 22.57 24.93 24.18
N ALA A 412 21.65 25.37 23.32
CA ALA A 412 20.70 24.42 22.71
C ALA A 412 21.48 23.52 21.74
N GLY A 413 21.67 22.25 22.11
CA GLY A 413 22.30 21.25 21.25
C GLY A 413 21.58 21.11 19.90
N PRO A 414 22.25 20.56 18.88
CA PRO A 414 21.68 20.44 17.54
C PRO A 414 20.37 19.64 17.55
N HIS A 415 19.33 20.17 16.91
CA HIS A 415 18.09 19.44 16.70
C HIS A 415 18.33 18.28 15.73
N LEU A 416 18.08 17.05 16.19
CA LEU A 416 18.37 15.84 15.41
C LEU A 416 17.17 15.33 14.64
N VAL A 417 15.97 15.90 14.83
CA VAL A 417 14.72 15.39 14.24
C VAL A 417 14.02 16.45 13.41
N HIS A 418 13.74 16.10 12.16
CA HIS A 418 12.85 16.82 11.28
C HIS A 418 11.47 16.13 11.25
N VAL A 419 10.40 16.91 11.45
CA VAL A 419 9.03 16.38 11.48
C VAL A 419 8.30 16.79 10.22
N TYR A 420 7.81 15.80 9.47
CA TYR A 420 6.97 16.00 8.31
C TYR A 420 5.50 15.85 8.68
N ASP A 421 4.70 16.88 8.41
CA ASP A 421 3.24 16.81 8.51
C ASP A 421 2.63 16.63 7.11
N ARG A 422 2.04 15.46 6.84
CA ARG A 422 1.35 15.05 5.60
C ARG A 422 2.18 15.01 4.31
N GLN A 423 3.12 15.91 4.11
CA GLN A 423 3.93 16.03 2.90
C GLN A 423 5.41 15.92 3.25
N TYR A 424 6.05 14.87 2.75
CA TYR A 424 7.48 14.63 2.96
C TYR A 424 8.25 14.52 1.65
N GLY A 425 7.64 14.78 0.49
CA GLY A 425 8.30 14.69 -0.82
C GLY A 425 8.54 13.27 -1.31
N GLY A 426 7.97 12.26 -0.65
CA GLY A 426 8.09 10.86 -1.04
C GLY A 426 9.29 10.13 -0.44
N PRO A 427 9.44 8.83 -0.74
CA PRO A 427 10.43 7.94 -0.15
C PRO A 427 11.88 8.40 -0.39
N ALA A 428 12.17 8.92 -1.59
CA ALA A 428 13.49 9.42 -1.94
C ALA A 428 13.92 10.63 -1.10
N ALA A 429 12.97 11.49 -0.71
CA ALA A 429 13.24 12.59 0.22
C ALA A 429 13.57 12.09 1.63
N LEU A 430 12.83 11.10 2.13
CA LEU A 430 13.09 10.50 3.44
C LEU A 430 14.42 9.74 3.46
N ALA A 431 14.83 9.13 2.35
CA ALA A 431 16.11 8.44 2.24
C ALA A 431 17.33 9.38 2.39
N GLN A 432 17.16 10.69 2.16
CA GLN A 432 18.19 11.69 2.42
C GLN A 432 18.44 11.93 3.91
N HIS A 433 17.50 11.54 4.79
CA HIS A 433 17.71 11.58 6.23
C HIS A 433 18.57 10.42 6.71
N ARG A 434 19.25 10.60 7.83
CA ARG A 434 20.04 9.53 8.48
C ARG A 434 19.21 8.29 8.73
N GLY A 435 17.95 8.46 9.14
CA GLY A 435 16.94 7.41 9.25
C GLY A 435 15.56 7.97 9.58
N VAL A 436 14.54 7.13 9.48
CA VAL A 436 13.15 7.47 9.83
C VAL A 436 12.78 6.80 11.14
N VAL A 437 12.48 7.58 12.18
CA VAL A 437 12.02 7.03 13.46
C VAL A 437 10.50 6.81 13.37
N HIS A 438 10.06 5.58 13.61
CA HIS A 438 8.67 5.19 13.39
C HIS A 438 8.16 4.23 14.46
N LEU A 439 6.90 4.44 14.88
CA LEU A 439 6.13 3.48 15.67
C LEU A 439 5.13 2.77 14.75
N PRO A 440 5.31 1.46 14.48
CA PRO A 440 4.40 0.68 13.64
C PRO A 440 2.94 0.83 14.05
N TYR A 441 2.07 1.14 13.09
CA TYR A 441 0.63 1.27 13.31
C TYR A 441 -0.23 0.38 12.40
N GLN A 442 0.39 -0.24 11.39
CA GLN A 442 -0.16 -1.30 10.52
C GLN A 442 0.87 -2.43 10.39
N MET A 443 0.43 -3.63 10.00
CA MET A 443 1.31 -4.81 9.84
C MET A 443 2.33 -4.66 8.71
N SER A 444 1.96 -3.91 7.68
CA SER A 444 2.72 -3.60 6.49
C SER A 444 2.23 -2.27 5.96
N ILE A 445 3.13 -1.45 5.40
CA ILE A 445 2.77 -0.25 4.64
C ILE A 445 3.62 -0.19 3.38
N MET A 446 3.06 0.27 2.27
CA MET A 446 3.81 0.39 1.01
C MET A 446 5.04 1.28 1.14
N GLY A 447 4.91 2.39 1.88
CA GLY A 447 6.02 3.30 2.15
C GLY A 447 7.23 2.66 2.83
N MET A 448 7.08 1.50 3.48
CA MET A 448 8.21 0.75 4.01
C MET A 448 9.11 0.25 2.86
N TYR A 449 8.52 -0.46 1.91
CA TYR A 449 9.20 -1.00 0.74
C TYR A 449 9.82 0.10 -0.11
N GLU A 450 9.06 1.16 -0.36
CA GLU A 450 9.53 2.29 -1.15
C GLU A 450 10.73 3.01 -0.49
N LEU A 451 10.72 3.16 0.84
CA LEU A 451 11.84 3.78 1.56
C LEU A 451 13.09 2.91 1.53
N LEU A 452 12.95 1.61 1.82
CA LEU A 452 14.08 0.68 1.81
C LEU A 452 14.69 0.58 0.40
N ALA A 453 13.85 0.57 -0.63
CA ALA A 453 14.25 0.59 -2.02
C ALA A 453 15.03 1.85 -2.39
N ALA A 454 14.60 3.01 -1.89
CA ALA A 454 15.32 4.27 -2.04
C ALA A 454 16.61 4.35 -1.20
N GLY A 455 16.99 3.28 -0.49
CA GLY A 455 18.17 3.23 0.36
C GLY A 455 18.01 4.00 1.69
N GLY A 456 16.78 4.28 2.10
CA GLY A 456 16.45 4.76 3.44
C GLY A 456 16.43 3.63 4.46
N LEU A 457 16.24 4.00 5.73
CA LEU A 457 16.22 3.04 6.84
C LEU A 457 15.24 3.47 7.93
N TYR A 458 14.69 2.52 8.67
CA TYR A 458 13.82 2.76 9.81
C TYR A 458 14.50 2.48 11.15
N LEU A 459 14.19 3.32 12.14
CA LEU A 459 14.46 3.09 13.55
C LEU A 459 13.14 2.71 14.22
N LEU A 460 13.04 1.48 14.68
CA LEU A 460 11.81 0.86 15.16
C LEU A 460 11.99 0.32 16.59
N PRO A 461 10.96 0.35 17.44
CA PRO A 461 11.03 -0.39 18.69
C PRO A 461 11.16 -1.89 18.39
N SER A 462 11.99 -2.60 19.16
CA SER A 462 12.07 -4.06 19.10
C SER A 462 10.69 -4.71 19.36
N PRO A 463 10.48 -5.98 18.99
CA PRO A 463 9.22 -6.67 19.26
C PRO A 463 8.76 -6.60 20.74
N ALA A 464 9.71 -6.64 21.68
CA ALA A 464 9.43 -6.53 23.11
C ALA A 464 9.06 -5.10 23.50
N ALA A 465 9.87 -4.11 23.11
CA ALA A 465 9.60 -2.69 23.38
C ALA A 465 8.27 -2.23 22.77
N PHE A 466 7.98 -2.64 21.53
CA PHE A 466 6.71 -2.37 20.86
C PHE A 466 5.52 -2.87 21.67
N ARG A 467 5.60 -4.08 22.22
CA ARG A 467 4.52 -4.63 23.05
C ARG A 467 4.29 -3.80 24.31
N GLN A 468 5.35 -3.42 25.01
CA GLN A 468 5.28 -2.59 26.21
C GLN A 468 4.72 -1.20 25.91
N LEU A 469 5.21 -0.55 24.85
CA LEU A 469 4.73 0.76 24.42
C LEU A 469 3.25 0.72 24.04
N ARG A 470 2.81 -0.31 23.30
CA ARG A 470 1.40 -0.50 22.93
C ARG A 470 0.52 -0.67 24.16
N GLN A 471 0.93 -1.50 25.13
CA GLN A 471 0.19 -1.70 26.38
C GLN A 471 0.06 -0.40 27.17
N LYS A 472 1.15 0.36 27.29
CA LYS A 472 1.20 1.62 28.03
C LYS A 472 0.39 2.74 27.38
N HIS A 473 0.48 2.88 26.05
CA HIS A 473 -0.07 4.04 25.33
C HIS A 473 -1.31 3.74 24.48
N ARG A 474 -1.75 2.47 24.41
CA ARG A 474 -2.96 2.02 23.70
C ARG A 474 -3.04 2.49 22.23
N PHE A 475 -1.94 2.35 21.49
CA PHE A 475 -1.91 2.62 20.04
C PHE A 475 -1.92 1.32 19.20
N ALA A 476 -1.85 1.44 17.87
CA ALA A 476 -1.74 0.30 16.95
C ALA A 476 -2.84 -0.76 17.14
N THR A 477 -4.10 -0.31 17.21
CA THR A 477 -5.26 -1.20 17.40
C THR A 477 -5.38 -2.30 16.34
N ALA A 478 -4.89 -2.05 15.12
CA ALA A 478 -4.79 -3.05 14.06
C ALA A 478 -4.00 -4.31 14.47
N PHE A 479 -3.12 -4.22 15.47
CA PHE A 479 -2.34 -5.36 15.98
C PHE A 479 -3.08 -6.20 17.01
N VAL A 480 -4.20 -5.72 17.56
CA VAL A 480 -4.88 -6.40 18.66
C VAL A 480 -5.32 -7.82 18.27
N PRO A 481 -5.99 -8.05 17.13
CA PRO A 481 -6.39 -9.42 16.74
C PRO A 481 -5.20 -10.38 16.62
N LEU A 482 -4.08 -9.92 16.03
CA LEU A 482 -2.87 -10.72 15.88
C LEU A 482 -2.24 -11.06 17.22
N LEU A 483 -2.04 -10.06 18.07
CA LEU A 483 -1.33 -10.24 19.33
C LEU A 483 -2.15 -11.04 20.35
N SER A 484 -3.47 -10.87 20.36
CA SER A 484 -4.36 -11.68 21.19
C SER A 484 -4.28 -13.15 20.78
N ARG A 485 -4.35 -13.46 19.47
CA ARG A 485 -4.22 -14.84 18.98
C ARG A 485 -2.82 -15.42 19.19
N ALA A 486 -1.77 -14.59 19.13
CA ALA A 486 -0.40 -15.03 19.41
C ALA A 486 -0.14 -15.36 20.88
N ALA A 487 -0.97 -14.86 21.80
CA ALA A 487 -0.91 -15.23 23.21
C ALA A 487 -1.54 -16.61 23.48
N VAL A 488 -2.47 -17.06 22.62
CA VAL A 488 -3.17 -18.33 22.78
C VAL A 488 -2.27 -19.47 22.32
N ARG A 489 -2.18 -20.53 23.14
CA ARG A 489 -1.46 -21.76 22.81
C ARG A 489 -2.30 -22.59 21.84
N ARG A 490 -1.68 -23.07 20.76
CA ARG A 490 -2.31 -23.94 19.76
C ARG A 490 -2.40 -25.38 20.28
N PRO A 491 -3.25 -26.24 19.66
CA PRO A 491 -3.37 -27.65 20.03
C PRO A 491 -2.05 -28.42 19.95
N ASP A 492 -1.15 -28.03 19.03
CA ASP A 492 0.21 -28.57 18.88
C ASP A 492 1.19 -28.11 19.99
N GLY A 493 0.72 -27.34 20.98
CA GLY A 493 1.53 -26.78 22.05
C GLY A 493 2.33 -25.54 21.65
N GLY A 494 2.37 -25.18 20.37
CA GLY A 494 3.05 -24.01 19.84
C GLY A 494 2.30 -22.70 20.07
N ARG A 495 2.96 -21.58 19.76
CA ARG A 495 2.35 -20.25 19.70
C ARG A 495 2.54 -19.68 18.30
N LEU A 496 1.57 -18.88 17.84
CA LEU A 496 1.74 -18.14 16.60
C LEU A 496 2.94 -17.17 16.75
N ASN A 497 3.93 -17.34 15.88
CA ASN A 497 5.02 -16.38 15.80
C ASN A 497 4.56 -15.12 15.06
N TRP A 498 4.01 -14.17 15.81
CA TRP A 498 3.42 -12.96 15.24
C TRP A 498 4.42 -12.07 14.49
N THR A 499 5.73 -12.12 14.80
CA THR A 499 6.70 -11.28 14.08
C THR A 499 6.86 -11.73 12.63
N HIS A 500 6.66 -13.01 12.33
CA HIS A 500 6.60 -13.52 10.95
C HIS A 500 5.35 -13.07 10.19
N ALA A 501 4.35 -12.51 10.87
CA ALA A 501 3.19 -11.92 10.22
C ALA A 501 3.35 -10.40 10.02
N VAL A 502 4.37 -9.76 10.60
CA VAL A 502 4.51 -8.30 10.61
C VAL A 502 5.77 -7.90 9.87
N GLU A 503 5.64 -7.18 8.77
CA GLU A 503 6.77 -6.88 7.88
C GLU A 503 7.89 -6.08 8.57
N TRP A 504 7.53 -5.25 9.57
CA TRP A 504 8.50 -4.54 10.41
C TRP A 504 9.46 -5.43 11.20
N TYR A 505 9.06 -6.68 11.44
CA TYR A 505 9.79 -7.67 12.25
C TYR A 505 10.01 -8.98 11.49
N HIS A 506 9.72 -9.00 10.18
CA HIS A 506 9.87 -10.19 9.38
C HIS A 506 11.36 -10.48 9.16
N PRO A 507 11.81 -11.74 9.25
CA PRO A 507 13.23 -12.10 9.08
C PRO A 507 13.87 -11.54 7.79
N ASP A 508 13.13 -11.53 6.69
CA ASP A 508 13.58 -10.94 5.41
C ASP A 508 14.03 -9.48 5.50
N PHE A 509 13.52 -8.71 6.47
CA PHE A 509 13.86 -7.29 6.66
C PHE A 509 14.63 -7.01 7.95
N GLU A 510 14.83 -8.00 8.83
CA GLU A 510 15.47 -7.80 10.14
C GLU A 510 16.84 -7.12 10.00
N ARG A 511 17.64 -7.55 9.03
CA ARG A 511 18.96 -6.98 8.77
C ARG A 511 18.90 -5.54 8.25
N ALA A 512 17.82 -5.14 7.60
CA ALA A 512 17.60 -3.81 7.03
C ALA A 512 17.09 -2.76 8.04
N MET A 513 16.62 -3.19 9.22
CA MET A 513 16.04 -2.32 10.24
C MET A 513 17.01 -2.03 11.38
N VAL A 514 16.84 -0.89 12.05
CA VAL A 514 17.53 -0.57 13.30
C VAL A 514 16.53 -0.66 14.45
N TYR A 515 16.71 -1.63 15.33
CA TYR A 515 15.83 -1.83 16.47
C TYR A 515 16.36 -1.15 17.74
N TRP A 516 15.45 -0.71 18.61
CA TRP A 516 15.75 -0.21 19.94
C TRP A 516 14.79 -0.79 21.00
N ASP A 517 15.31 -1.06 22.18
CA ASP A 517 14.62 -1.67 23.32
C ASP A 517 14.14 -0.64 24.35
N SER A 518 14.74 0.56 24.35
CA SER A 518 14.39 1.66 25.26
C SER A 518 14.53 3.04 24.62
N TRP A 519 13.91 4.05 25.24
CA TRP A 519 14.03 5.45 24.81
C TRP A 519 15.47 5.97 24.93
N GLU A 520 16.20 5.51 25.94
CA GLU A 520 17.60 5.84 26.19
C GLU A 520 18.49 5.26 25.08
N GLN A 521 18.26 4.00 24.67
CA GLN A 521 18.98 3.41 23.54
C GLN A 521 18.66 4.13 22.23
N LEU A 522 17.40 4.50 21.98
CA LEU A 522 17.03 5.31 20.83
C LEU A 522 17.81 6.64 20.83
N GLN A 523 17.92 7.30 21.99
CA GLN A 523 18.69 8.54 22.13
C GLN A 523 20.18 8.34 21.82
N GLN A 524 20.78 7.25 22.30
CA GLN A 524 22.17 6.88 22.00
C GLN A 524 22.38 6.64 20.50
N LEU A 525 21.52 5.83 19.87
CA LEU A 525 21.55 5.55 18.43
C LEU A 525 21.46 6.84 17.62
N MET A 526 20.57 7.76 17.99
CA MET A 526 20.39 9.02 17.28
C MET A 526 21.58 9.99 17.43
N ARG A 527 22.40 9.84 18.47
CA ARG A 527 23.61 10.63 18.67
C ARG A 527 24.86 10.06 18.00
N LEU A 528 24.79 8.85 17.44
CA LEU A 528 25.90 8.33 16.64
C LEU A 528 26.22 9.29 15.49
N PRO A 529 27.50 9.47 15.11
CA PRO A 529 27.88 10.30 13.98
C PRO A 529 27.16 9.90 12.67
N PRO A 530 26.91 10.84 11.73
CA PRO A 530 26.32 10.53 10.43
C PRO A 530 27.10 9.50 9.61
N ASP A 531 28.42 9.44 9.78
CA ASP A 531 29.37 8.54 9.11
C ASP A 531 29.60 7.22 9.86
N HIS A 532 28.89 6.98 10.97
CA HIS A 532 28.99 5.73 11.72
C HIS A 532 28.63 4.52 10.83
N GLY A 533 29.50 3.50 10.80
CA GLY A 533 29.41 2.35 9.86
C GLY A 533 28.09 1.57 9.91
N LEU A 534 27.38 1.61 11.04
CA LEU A 534 26.02 1.05 11.18
C LEU A 534 25.07 1.54 10.06
N TRP A 535 25.08 2.84 9.74
CA TRP A 535 24.12 3.40 8.78
C TRP A 535 24.36 2.87 7.37
N ALA A 536 25.62 2.85 6.94
CA ALA A 536 26.02 2.31 5.65
C ALA A 536 25.66 0.82 5.55
N ALA A 537 25.99 0.03 6.57
CA ALA A 537 25.68 -1.40 6.62
C ALA A 537 24.17 -1.68 6.55
N LYS A 538 23.35 -0.92 7.28
CA LYS A 538 21.89 -1.08 7.29
C LYS A 538 21.24 -0.69 5.95
N ARG A 539 21.73 0.38 5.31
CA ARG A 539 21.27 0.77 3.96
C ARG A 539 21.64 -0.24 2.89
N ALA A 540 22.83 -0.85 2.98
CA ALA A 540 23.21 -1.94 2.09
C ALA A 540 22.26 -3.13 2.24
N ALA A 541 22.04 -3.58 3.48
CA ALA A 541 21.09 -4.67 3.77
C ALA A 541 19.65 -4.35 3.30
N ALA A 542 19.20 -3.10 3.40
CA ALA A 542 17.90 -2.66 2.90
C ALA A 542 17.77 -2.79 1.37
N ARG A 543 18.81 -2.38 0.62
CA ARG A 543 18.83 -2.53 -0.84
C ARG A 543 18.86 -3.99 -1.25
N ASP A 544 19.67 -4.82 -0.59
CA ASP A 544 19.77 -6.26 -0.88
C ASP A 544 18.43 -6.96 -0.64
N ALA A 545 17.78 -6.68 0.50
CA ALA A 545 16.46 -7.21 0.81
C ALA A 545 15.42 -6.80 -0.24
N MET A 546 15.42 -5.52 -0.66
CA MET A 546 14.50 -5.04 -1.68
C MET A 546 14.79 -5.57 -3.09
N ALA A 547 16.05 -5.81 -3.44
CA ALA A 547 16.41 -6.48 -4.69
C ALA A 547 15.83 -7.91 -4.74
N ALA A 548 15.96 -8.67 -3.65
CA ALA A 548 15.37 -10.00 -3.53
C ALA A 548 13.82 -9.96 -3.62
N VAL A 549 13.19 -9.03 -2.89
CA VAL A 549 11.73 -8.81 -2.95
C VAL A 549 11.26 -8.49 -4.37
N ARG A 550 11.93 -7.55 -5.05
CA ARG A 550 11.59 -7.15 -6.43
C ARG A 550 11.65 -8.34 -7.37
N SER A 551 12.75 -9.09 -7.34
CA SER A 551 12.93 -10.26 -8.19
C SER A 551 11.83 -11.30 -7.97
N ALA A 552 11.55 -11.65 -6.71
CA ALA A 552 10.52 -12.62 -6.36
C ALA A 552 9.11 -12.14 -6.75
N SER A 553 8.78 -10.88 -6.45
CA SER A 553 7.47 -10.31 -6.76
C SER A 553 7.24 -10.19 -8.27
N LEU A 554 8.22 -9.74 -9.06
CA LEU A 554 8.09 -9.64 -10.52
C LEU A 554 7.93 -11.02 -11.17
N GLN A 555 8.69 -12.03 -10.70
CA GLN A 555 8.52 -13.40 -11.16
C GLN A 555 7.13 -13.95 -10.80
N GLY A 556 6.67 -13.69 -9.57
CA GLY A 556 5.34 -14.12 -9.13
C GLY A 556 4.21 -13.44 -9.89
N TRP A 557 4.33 -12.14 -10.18
CA TRP A 557 3.38 -11.41 -11.03
C TRP A 557 3.33 -11.97 -12.44
N ARG A 558 4.49 -12.25 -13.05
CA ARG A 558 4.55 -12.92 -14.36
C ARG A 558 3.82 -14.27 -14.33
N ARG A 559 4.00 -15.07 -13.27
CA ARG A 559 3.32 -16.36 -13.12
C ARG A 559 1.80 -16.19 -13.03
N VAL A 560 1.31 -15.33 -12.14
CA VAL A 560 -0.14 -15.13 -11.93
C VAL A 560 -0.80 -14.60 -13.19
N LEU A 561 -0.21 -13.57 -13.79
CA LEU A 561 -0.75 -12.95 -15.00
C LEU A 561 -0.64 -13.89 -16.20
N GLY A 562 0.40 -14.71 -16.29
CA GLY A 562 0.51 -15.73 -17.33
C GLY A 562 -0.58 -16.79 -17.24
N GLN A 563 -0.84 -17.30 -16.04
CA GLN A 563 -1.93 -18.25 -15.82
C GLN A 563 -3.31 -17.63 -16.09
N ALA A 564 -3.53 -16.39 -15.63
CA ALA A 564 -4.77 -15.67 -15.89
C ALA A 564 -4.95 -15.36 -17.39
N ALA A 565 -3.90 -14.95 -18.09
CA ALA A 565 -3.95 -14.70 -19.53
C ALA A 565 -4.22 -16.00 -20.31
N GLU A 566 -3.56 -17.11 -19.96
CA GLU A 566 -3.82 -18.41 -20.56
C GLU A 566 -5.28 -18.83 -20.40
N ALA A 567 -5.85 -18.66 -19.20
CA ALA A 567 -7.26 -18.91 -18.94
C ALA A 567 -8.22 -17.98 -19.74
N ALA A 568 -7.79 -16.75 -20.05
CA ALA A 568 -8.58 -15.79 -20.83
C ALA A 568 -8.52 -16.08 -22.34
N CYS A 569 -7.33 -16.40 -22.84
CA CYS A 569 -7.03 -16.44 -24.27
C CYS A 569 -7.20 -17.84 -24.87
N GLY A 570 -7.27 -18.88 -24.04
CA GLY A 570 -7.31 -20.28 -24.46
C GLY A 570 -5.91 -20.81 -24.84
N PRO A 571 -5.80 -22.14 -25.04
CA PRO A 571 -4.62 -22.76 -25.63
C PRO A 571 -4.31 -22.22 -27.03
#